data_AF-A0A4R3KH94-F1
#
_entry.id   AF-A0A4R3KH94-F1
#
_cell.length_a   1.000
_cell.length_b   1.000
_cell.length_c   1.000
_cell.angle_alpha   90.00
_cell.angle_beta   90.00
_cell.angle_gamma   90.00
#
_symmetry.space_group_name_H-M   'P 1'
#
loop_
_entity.id
_entity.type
_entity.pdbx_description
1 polymer ?
#
loop_
_entity_poly.entity_id
_entity_poly.type
_entity_poly.pdbx_seq_one_letter_code
_entity_poly.pdbx_strand_id
1 'polypeptide(L)'
;MNKNRYLPFGYHIQNGTLCIHEAEATVVRQVFEDYQAGKSYRRIAESLTAKGIPYMENRTDWNKHRVKRMLENSRYCGSDDFPQIIPADTFGAVAALIGQKSQGEPLSKELDSIRSKAICGVCGAKYTRDGRSKKYEAWCCSAEGRITPKRITDQALLESVTAILNIIISEPSLLELPLPHRENYSLDVARTENQINRELEKSEVDSDYIKLLIFGCATAKYEVCPDREPEYLTRRLLEIFEGHPPLAAFSIRLFEDTVKQVVIDADGSLRLQMNNGKLIGKE
;
A
#
# COMPACT_ATOMS: atom_id res chain seq x y z
N MET A 1 -0.56 0.95 39.22
CA MET A 1 0.06 1.66 38.07
C MET A 1 1.10 0.75 37.43
N ASN A 2 1.01 0.50 36.12
CA ASN A 2 2.07 -0.24 35.40
C ASN A 2 3.34 0.62 35.39
N LYS A 3 4.30 0.33 36.27
CA LYS A 3 5.61 0.99 36.24
C LYS A 3 6.28 0.64 34.91
N ASN A 4 6.51 1.64 34.07
CA ASN A 4 7.22 1.46 32.81
C ASN A 4 8.72 1.63 33.06
N ARG A 5 9.59 0.85 32.39
CA ARG A 5 11.04 0.94 32.60
C ARG A 5 11.55 2.19 31.89
N TYR A 6 12.18 3.09 32.63
CA TYR A 6 12.77 4.30 32.06
C TYR A 6 14.14 4.04 31.41
N LEU A 7 14.95 3.18 32.02
CA LEU A 7 16.25 2.76 31.49
C LEU A 7 16.14 1.43 30.73
N PRO A 8 16.90 1.24 29.63
CA PRO A 8 17.04 -0.07 29.00
C PRO A 8 17.53 -1.14 29.99
N PHE A 9 17.17 -2.38 29.73
CA PHE A 9 17.53 -3.53 30.57
C PHE A 9 19.02 -3.86 30.41
N GLY A 10 19.79 -3.99 31.49
CA GLY A 10 21.25 -4.06 31.43
C GLY A 10 21.95 -2.82 31.98
N TYR A 11 21.19 -1.77 32.30
CA TYR A 11 21.70 -0.52 32.84
C TYR A 11 21.00 -0.12 34.14
N HIS A 12 21.75 0.58 34.99
CA HIS A 12 21.25 1.21 36.20
C HIS A 12 22.00 2.53 36.45
N ILE A 13 21.46 3.37 37.34
CA ILE A 13 22.16 4.58 37.80
C ILE A 13 22.77 4.29 39.16
N GLN A 14 24.07 4.49 39.28
CA GLN A 14 24.81 4.40 40.53
C GLN A 14 25.51 5.73 40.77
N ASN A 15 25.26 6.37 41.92
CA ASN A 15 25.84 7.67 42.28
C ASN A 15 25.64 8.76 41.20
N GLY A 16 24.45 8.81 40.58
CA GLY A 16 24.14 9.77 39.52
C GLY A 16 24.80 9.48 38.17
N THR A 17 25.57 8.40 38.05
CA THR A 17 26.24 7.99 36.81
C THR A 17 25.56 6.75 36.23
N LEU A 18 25.45 6.71 34.90
CA LEU A 18 24.91 5.57 34.17
C LEU A 18 25.93 4.43 34.11
N CYS A 19 25.60 3.28 34.70
CA CYS A 19 26.48 2.13 34.85
C CYS A 19 25.86 0.85 34.28
N ILE A 20 26.72 -0.08 33.85
CA ILE A 20 26.30 -1.42 33.41
C ILE A 20 25.86 -2.22 34.64
N HIS A 21 24.66 -2.81 34.57
CA HIS A 21 24.21 -3.78 35.54
C HIS A 21 24.57 -5.19 35.04
N GLU A 22 25.71 -5.72 35.47
CA GLU A 22 26.31 -6.93 34.86
C GLU A 22 25.40 -8.17 34.83
N ALA A 23 24.55 -8.36 35.84
CA ALA A 23 23.62 -9.49 35.86
C ALA A 23 22.58 -9.39 34.71
N GLU A 24 22.05 -8.20 34.45
CA GLU A 24 21.14 -7.97 33.33
C GLU A 24 21.91 -7.90 31.99
N ALA A 25 23.13 -7.33 31.99
CA ALA A 25 23.97 -7.24 30.79
C ALA A 25 24.37 -8.62 30.25
N THR A 26 24.59 -9.59 31.14
CA THR A 26 24.82 -10.99 30.77
C THR A 26 23.63 -11.58 30.01
N VAL A 27 22.41 -11.25 30.43
CA VAL A 27 21.19 -11.66 29.72
C VAL A 27 21.08 -10.96 28.36
N VAL A 28 21.45 -9.67 28.27
CA VAL A 28 21.50 -8.96 26.97
C VAL A 28 22.47 -9.68 26.02
N ARG A 29 23.69 -9.99 26.45
CA ARG A 29 24.68 -10.74 25.65
C ARG A 29 24.11 -12.08 25.16
N GLN A 30 23.50 -12.85 26.08
CA GLN A 30 22.85 -14.12 25.74
C GLN A 30 21.73 -13.96 24.69
N VAL A 31 20.94 -12.88 24.77
CA VAL A 31 19.85 -12.62 23.81
C VAL A 31 20.40 -12.35 22.40
N PHE A 32 21.50 -11.59 22.30
CA PHE A 32 22.17 -11.35 21.02
C PHE A 32 22.74 -12.65 20.43
N GLU A 33 23.42 -13.46 21.24
CA GLU A 33 23.94 -14.78 20.84
C GLU A 33 22.82 -15.74 20.41
N ASP A 34 21.77 -15.85 21.21
CA ASP A 34 20.61 -16.70 20.93
C ASP A 34 19.94 -16.33 19.61
N TYR A 35 19.85 -15.03 19.30
CA TYR A 35 19.29 -14.55 18.05
C TYR A 35 20.20 -14.85 16.85
N GLN A 36 21.53 -14.65 17.01
CA GLN A 36 22.51 -15.03 15.99
C GLN A 36 22.51 -16.54 15.72
N ALA A 37 22.29 -17.36 16.75
CA ALA A 37 22.08 -18.80 16.63
C ALA A 37 20.74 -19.19 15.98
N GLY A 38 19.94 -18.22 15.51
CA GLY A 38 18.72 -18.45 14.74
C GLY A 38 17.45 -18.62 15.58
N LYS A 39 17.50 -18.45 16.90
CA LYS A 39 16.28 -18.51 17.73
C LYS A 39 15.37 -17.32 17.41
N SER A 40 14.06 -17.56 17.35
CA SER A 40 13.07 -16.51 17.10
C SER A 40 12.82 -15.68 18.37
N TYR A 41 12.34 -14.43 18.22
CA TYR A 41 11.98 -13.57 19.36
C TYR A 41 11.07 -14.27 20.38
N ARG A 42 10.14 -15.10 19.89
CA ARG A 42 9.23 -15.88 20.74
C ARG A 42 9.98 -16.92 21.55
N ARG A 43 10.83 -17.73 20.91
CA ARG A 43 11.61 -18.78 21.61
C ARG A 43 12.56 -18.19 22.64
N ILE A 44 13.18 -17.06 22.33
CA ILE A 44 14.05 -16.34 23.27
C ILE A 44 13.23 -15.87 24.47
N ALA A 45 12.09 -15.20 24.25
CA ALA A 45 11.21 -14.75 25.33
C ALA A 45 10.71 -15.91 26.21
N GLU A 46 10.31 -17.03 25.60
CA GLU A 46 9.89 -18.24 26.33
C GLU A 46 11.03 -18.80 27.17
N SER A 47 12.26 -18.85 26.64
CA SER A 47 13.42 -19.31 27.39
C SER A 47 13.74 -18.42 28.60
N LEU A 48 13.68 -17.09 28.42
CA LEU A 48 13.93 -16.13 29.51
C LEU A 48 12.85 -16.22 30.60
N THR A 49 11.59 -16.37 30.20
CA THR A 49 10.46 -16.57 31.12
C THR A 49 10.60 -17.89 31.89
N ALA A 50 10.94 -18.98 31.21
CA ALA A 50 11.14 -20.29 31.82
C ALA A 50 12.32 -20.31 32.80
N LYS A 51 13.38 -19.53 32.54
CA LYS A 51 14.50 -19.31 33.46
C LYS A 51 14.14 -18.41 34.66
N GLY A 52 12.94 -17.85 34.69
CA GLY A 52 12.49 -16.98 35.77
C GLY A 52 13.23 -15.64 35.84
N ILE A 53 13.81 -15.17 34.73
CA ILE A 53 14.62 -13.95 34.73
C ILE A 53 13.70 -12.74 34.91
N PRO A 54 13.87 -11.93 35.99
CA PRO A 54 13.04 -10.75 36.21
C PRO A 54 13.39 -9.65 35.20
N TYR A 55 12.38 -9.10 34.53
CA TYR A 55 12.50 -7.92 33.66
C TYR A 55 12.30 -6.62 34.45
N MET A 56 11.46 -6.67 35.49
CA MET A 56 11.22 -5.63 36.50
C MET A 56 10.99 -6.32 37.85
N GLU A 57 10.99 -5.53 38.93
CA GLU A 57 10.50 -5.98 40.24
C GLU A 57 9.15 -6.70 40.09
N ASN A 58 9.13 -7.99 40.45
CA ASN A 58 7.96 -8.88 40.40
C ASN A 58 7.37 -9.17 39.01
N ARG A 59 8.14 -9.00 37.91
CA ARG A 59 7.70 -9.40 36.56
C ARG A 59 8.76 -10.19 35.81
N THR A 60 8.45 -11.45 35.53
CA THR A 60 9.27 -12.40 34.76
C THR A 60 8.67 -12.72 33.39
N ASP A 61 7.62 -11.99 32.98
CA ASP A 61 6.83 -12.23 31.77
C ASP A 61 7.50 -11.68 30.49
N TRP A 62 8.49 -12.39 29.95
CA TRP A 62 9.11 -11.95 28.69
C TRP A 62 8.16 -12.16 27.51
N ASN A 63 8.07 -11.17 26.64
CA ASN A 63 7.32 -11.27 25.39
C ASN A 63 8.20 -10.94 24.18
N LYS A 64 7.77 -11.35 22.99
CA LYS A 64 8.52 -11.15 21.74
C LYS A 64 8.86 -9.67 21.46
N HIS A 65 8.03 -8.72 21.93
CA HIS A 65 8.23 -7.30 21.69
C HIS A 65 9.34 -6.72 22.59
N ARG A 66 9.51 -7.23 23.83
CA ARG A 66 10.63 -6.87 24.71
C ARG A 66 11.95 -7.33 24.10
N VAL A 67 12.02 -8.56 23.60
CA VAL A 67 13.20 -9.10 22.92
C VAL A 67 13.51 -8.32 21.64
N LYS A 68 12.49 -8.05 20.80
CA LYS A 68 12.65 -7.24 19.59
C LYS A 68 13.25 -5.86 19.91
N ARG A 69 12.66 -5.14 20.87
CA ARG A 69 13.13 -3.82 21.29
C ARG A 69 14.56 -3.87 21.84
N MET A 70 14.94 -4.96 22.52
CA MET A 70 16.31 -5.13 23.01
C MET A 70 17.30 -5.24 21.85
N LEU A 71 17.02 -6.09 20.86
CA LEU A 71 17.93 -6.31 19.73
C LEU A 71 18.04 -5.11 18.78
N GLU A 72 17.03 -4.25 18.73
CA GLU A 72 17.01 -3.04 17.86
C GLU A 72 17.53 -1.78 18.55
N ASN A 73 17.82 -1.82 19.85
CA ASN A 73 18.22 -0.63 20.61
C ASN A 73 19.73 -0.37 20.50
N SER A 74 20.11 0.68 19.77
CA SER A 74 21.50 1.08 19.55
C SER A 74 22.26 1.45 20.83
N ARG A 75 21.58 1.73 21.94
CA ARG A 75 22.24 2.05 23.22
C ARG A 75 23.13 0.92 23.72
N TYR A 76 22.82 -0.33 23.37
CA TYR A 76 23.65 -1.47 23.75
C TYR A 76 25.03 -1.48 23.09
N CYS A 77 25.21 -0.79 21.96
CA CYS A 77 26.51 -0.60 21.31
C CYS A 77 27.15 0.76 21.60
N GLY A 78 26.64 1.52 22.57
CA GLY A 78 27.27 2.74 23.07
C GLY A 78 26.74 4.05 22.50
N SER A 79 25.55 4.07 21.88
CA SER A 79 24.90 5.34 21.49
C SER A 79 24.34 6.10 22.71
N ASP A 80 24.09 7.41 22.55
CA ASP A 80 23.52 8.29 23.58
C ASP A 80 24.32 8.31 24.91
N ASP A 81 25.66 8.21 24.84
CA ASP A 81 26.56 8.13 26.01
C ASP A 81 26.32 6.90 26.93
N PHE A 82 25.64 5.85 26.43
CA PHE A 82 25.47 4.61 27.17
C PHE A 82 26.78 3.82 27.21
N PRO A 83 27.12 3.18 28.35
CA PRO A 83 28.21 2.22 28.38
C PRO A 83 27.96 1.05 27.42
N GLN A 84 28.99 0.63 26.68
CA GLN A 84 28.87 -0.43 25.70
C GLN A 84 28.70 -1.81 26.39
N ILE A 85 27.63 -2.55 26.05
CA ILE A 85 27.42 -3.94 26.49
C ILE A 85 27.74 -4.94 25.37
N ILE A 86 27.42 -4.56 24.12
CA ILE A 86 27.56 -5.37 22.90
C ILE A 86 28.54 -4.68 21.94
N PRO A 87 29.52 -5.39 21.37
CA PRO A 87 30.37 -4.83 20.31
C PRO A 87 29.58 -4.31 19.12
N ALA A 88 30.02 -3.19 18.54
CA ALA A 88 29.37 -2.58 17.38
C ALA A 88 29.22 -3.58 16.20
N ASP A 89 30.21 -4.44 15.98
CA ASP A 89 30.19 -5.47 14.94
C ASP A 89 29.08 -6.50 15.17
N THR A 90 28.92 -6.97 16.41
CA THR A 90 27.87 -7.92 16.81
C THR A 90 26.49 -7.30 16.63
N PHE A 91 26.33 -6.03 17.02
CA PHE A 91 25.08 -5.29 16.84
C PHE A 91 24.74 -5.11 15.36
N GLY A 92 25.72 -4.70 14.54
CA GLY A 92 25.57 -4.56 13.10
C GLY A 92 25.18 -5.88 12.41
N ALA A 93 25.80 -7.00 12.78
CA ALA A 93 25.46 -8.31 12.27
C ALA A 93 24.01 -8.72 12.61
N VAL A 94 23.57 -8.48 13.86
CA VAL A 94 22.18 -8.73 14.27
C VAL A 94 21.21 -7.82 13.52
N ALA A 95 21.51 -6.53 13.39
CA ALA A 95 20.69 -5.58 12.65
C ALA A 95 20.54 -6.00 11.18
N ALA A 96 21.61 -6.48 10.55
CA ALA A 96 21.58 -7.04 9.20
C ALA A 96 20.69 -8.31 9.12
N LEU A 97 20.79 -9.22 10.08
CA LEU A 97 19.92 -10.41 10.16
C LEU A 97 18.44 -10.04 10.34
N ILE A 98 18.15 -9.03 11.17
CA ILE A 98 16.79 -8.49 11.34
C ILE A 98 16.30 -7.88 10.02
N GLY A 99 17.15 -7.08 9.36
CA GLY A 99 16.88 -6.50 8.06
C GLY A 99 16.54 -7.56 7.01
N GLN A 100 17.38 -8.59 6.86
CA GLN A 100 17.15 -9.71 5.95
C GLN A 100 15.84 -10.47 6.24
N LYS A 101 15.50 -10.70 7.51
CA LYS A 101 14.23 -11.35 7.89
C LYS A 101 13.00 -10.44 7.75
N SER A 102 13.19 -9.12 7.78
CA SER A 102 12.12 -8.13 7.58
C SER A 102 11.76 -7.95 6.11
N GLN A 103 12.73 -8.17 5.21
CA GLN A 103 12.50 -8.34 3.79
C GLN A 103 11.88 -9.73 3.61
N GLY A 104 10.55 -9.81 3.65
CA GLY A 104 9.84 -11.04 3.29
C GLY A 104 10.33 -11.56 1.94
N GLU A 105 10.20 -12.87 1.69
CA GLU A 105 10.57 -13.47 0.40
C GLU A 105 9.95 -12.62 -0.73
N PRO A 106 10.75 -12.16 -1.72
CA PRO A 106 10.26 -11.25 -2.74
C PRO A 106 9.11 -11.91 -3.50
N LEU A 107 8.02 -11.15 -3.69
CA LEU A 107 6.89 -11.61 -4.48
C LEU A 107 7.34 -11.79 -5.94
N SER A 108 6.69 -12.70 -6.66
CA SER A 108 6.87 -12.80 -8.10
C SER A 108 6.47 -11.48 -8.78
N LYS A 109 6.99 -11.21 -9.99
CA LYS A 109 6.71 -9.97 -10.72
C LYS A 109 5.21 -9.79 -11.00
N GLU A 110 4.50 -10.88 -11.24
CA GLU A 110 3.06 -10.92 -11.47
C GLU A 110 2.29 -10.41 -10.25
N LEU A 111 2.62 -10.95 -9.07
CA LEU A 111 1.97 -10.57 -7.83
C LEU A 111 2.35 -9.16 -7.38
N ASP A 112 3.57 -8.72 -7.68
CA ASP A 112 3.98 -7.34 -7.40
C ASP A 112 3.22 -6.33 -8.26
N SER A 113 2.98 -6.66 -9.53
CA SER A 113 2.15 -5.86 -10.43
C SER A 113 0.74 -5.70 -9.86
N ILE A 114 0.12 -6.80 -9.39
CA ILE A 114 -1.19 -6.77 -8.75
C ILE A 114 -1.15 -5.99 -7.42
N ARG A 115 -0.14 -6.27 -6.56
CA ARG A 115 0.05 -5.61 -5.26
C ARG A 115 0.11 -4.09 -5.40
N SER A 116 0.82 -3.60 -6.41
CA SER A 116 1.00 -2.16 -6.65
C SER A 116 -0.33 -1.44 -6.93
N LYS A 117 -1.30 -2.14 -7.51
CA LYS A 117 -2.62 -1.64 -7.90
C LYS A 117 -3.76 -2.10 -6.97
N ALA A 118 -3.48 -2.94 -5.97
CA ALA A 118 -4.50 -3.55 -5.11
C ALA A 118 -4.91 -2.67 -3.92
N ILE A 119 -6.21 -2.46 -3.76
CA ILE A 119 -6.83 -1.67 -2.70
C ILE A 119 -8.01 -2.40 -2.06
N CYS A 120 -8.33 -2.02 -0.82
CA CYS A 120 -9.49 -2.52 -0.09
C CYS A 120 -10.76 -1.75 -0.50
N GLY A 121 -11.82 -2.45 -0.89
CA GLY A 121 -13.11 -1.85 -1.27
C GLY A 121 -13.86 -1.16 -0.13
N VAL A 122 -13.50 -1.43 1.13
CA VAL A 122 -14.15 -0.83 2.31
C VAL A 122 -13.48 0.47 2.75
N CYS A 123 -12.14 0.47 2.85
CA CYS A 123 -11.39 1.59 3.43
C CYS A 123 -10.47 2.31 2.44
N GLY A 124 -10.32 1.81 1.20
CA GLY A 124 -9.43 2.37 0.18
C GLY A 124 -7.93 2.18 0.46
N ALA A 125 -7.54 1.61 1.60
CA ALA A 125 -6.13 1.36 1.92
C ALA A 125 -5.53 0.28 1.01
N LYS A 126 -4.20 0.30 0.86
CA LYS A 126 -3.48 -0.69 0.06
C LYS A 126 -3.66 -2.09 0.62
N TYR A 127 -3.78 -3.07 -0.27
CA TYR A 127 -3.77 -4.47 0.12
C TYR A 127 -2.34 -5.01 0.16
N THR A 128 -2.00 -5.76 1.20
CA THR A 128 -0.65 -6.27 1.43
C THR A 128 -0.66 -7.77 1.67
N ARG A 129 0.40 -8.45 1.23
CA ARG A 129 0.61 -9.87 1.48
C ARG A 129 1.31 -10.07 2.83
N ASP A 130 0.72 -10.86 3.73
CA ASP A 130 1.36 -11.30 4.96
C ASP A 130 2.38 -12.40 4.63
N GLY A 131 3.65 -12.00 4.51
CA GLY A 131 4.77 -12.85 4.08
C GLY A 131 5.39 -13.73 5.16
N ARG A 132 4.68 -14.02 6.27
CA ARG A 132 5.27 -14.77 7.40
C ARG A 132 5.69 -16.21 7.07
N SER A 133 5.11 -16.84 6.05
CA SER A 133 5.49 -18.18 5.56
C SER A 133 4.71 -18.57 4.30
N LYS A 134 5.30 -19.37 3.39
CA LYS A 134 4.59 -20.06 2.29
C LYS A 134 3.37 -20.88 2.75
N LYS A 135 3.39 -21.38 3.99
CA LYS A 135 2.28 -22.16 4.57
C LYS A 135 1.15 -21.27 5.10
N TYR A 136 1.40 -19.97 5.24
CA TYR A 136 0.46 -18.99 5.79
C TYR A 136 0.40 -17.70 4.95
N GLU A 137 0.44 -17.83 3.63
CA GLU A 137 0.22 -16.71 2.69
C GLU A 137 -1.22 -16.21 2.79
N ALA A 138 -1.41 -14.95 3.18
CA ALA A 138 -2.72 -14.33 3.22
C ALA A 138 -2.59 -12.88 2.79
N TRP A 139 -3.52 -12.42 1.98
CA TRP A 139 -3.66 -11.01 1.63
C TRP A 139 -4.55 -10.34 2.68
N CYS A 140 -4.13 -9.17 3.16
CA CYS A 140 -4.88 -8.38 4.13
C CYS A 140 -4.81 -6.88 3.83
N CYS A 141 -5.83 -6.17 4.29
CA CYS A 141 -5.86 -4.72 4.25
C CYS A 141 -4.76 -4.14 5.17
N SER A 142 -3.95 -3.19 4.66
CA SER A 142 -2.87 -2.57 5.44
C SER A 142 -3.34 -1.70 6.61
N ALA A 143 -4.52 -1.08 6.52
CA ALA A 143 -5.02 -0.19 7.57
C ALA A 143 -5.61 -0.96 8.76
N GLU A 144 -6.44 -1.97 8.49
CA GLU A 144 -7.16 -2.70 9.54
C GLU A 144 -6.53 -4.07 9.87
N GLY A 145 -5.58 -4.55 9.05
CA GLY A 145 -5.09 -5.92 9.13
C GLY A 145 -6.16 -6.96 8.83
N ARG A 146 -7.30 -6.55 8.25
CA ARG A 146 -8.46 -7.40 8.01
C ARG A 146 -8.10 -8.44 6.95
N ILE A 147 -8.16 -9.71 7.32
CA ILE A 147 -8.11 -10.86 6.41
C ILE A 147 -9.56 -11.19 6.05
N THR A 148 -9.85 -11.36 4.76
CA THR A 148 -11.18 -11.76 4.30
C THR A 148 -11.54 -13.15 4.86
N PRO A 149 -12.84 -13.43 5.15
CA PRO A 149 -13.27 -14.74 5.63
C PRO A 149 -12.84 -15.87 4.69
N LYS A 150 -12.90 -15.61 3.37
CA LYS A 150 -12.30 -16.46 2.35
C LYS A 150 -10.85 -16.04 2.14
N ARG A 151 -9.92 -16.90 2.58
CA ARG A 151 -8.49 -16.65 2.43
C ARG A 151 -8.10 -16.61 0.95
N ILE A 152 -7.56 -15.48 0.51
CA ILE A 152 -7.01 -15.33 -0.84
C ILE A 152 -5.54 -15.77 -0.83
N THR A 153 -5.23 -16.83 -1.57
CA THR A 153 -3.86 -17.27 -1.84
C THR A 153 -3.32 -16.54 -3.08
N ASP A 154 -1.99 -16.57 -3.26
CA ASP A 154 -1.34 -15.95 -4.42
C ASP A 154 -1.89 -16.51 -5.75
N GLN A 155 -2.06 -17.84 -5.82
CA GLN A 155 -2.62 -18.51 -7.00
C GLN A 155 -4.09 -18.12 -7.24
N ALA A 156 -4.91 -18.08 -6.19
CA ALA A 156 -6.31 -17.70 -6.31
C ALA A 156 -6.47 -16.24 -6.79
N LEU A 157 -5.55 -15.35 -6.38
CA LEU A 157 -5.54 -13.96 -6.85
C LEU A 157 -5.24 -13.88 -8.34
N LEU A 158 -4.19 -14.58 -8.81
CA LEU A 158 -3.81 -14.62 -10.22
C LEU A 158 -4.93 -15.23 -11.09
N GLU A 159 -5.52 -16.33 -10.65
CA GLU A 159 -6.63 -16.99 -11.35
C GLU A 159 -7.87 -16.10 -11.39
N SER A 160 -8.20 -15.40 -10.30
CA SER A 160 -9.36 -14.50 -10.25
C SER A 160 -9.20 -13.31 -11.18
N VAL A 161 -8.02 -12.67 -11.20
CA VAL A 161 -7.74 -11.56 -12.12
C VAL A 161 -7.76 -12.05 -13.58
N THR A 162 -7.14 -13.20 -13.86
CA THR A 162 -7.13 -13.80 -15.21
C THR A 162 -8.54 -14.15 -15.66
N ALA A 163 -9.39 -14.66 -14.77
CA ALA A 163 -10.79 -14.97 -15.08
C ALA A 163 -11.58 -13.71 -15.45
N ILE A 164 -11.41 -12.60 -14.73
CA ILE A 164 -12.09 -11.34 -15.06
C ILE A 164 -11.60 -10.78 -16.39
N LEU A 165 -10.28 -10.83 -16.65
CA LEU A 165 -9.74 -10.44 -17.96
C LEU A 165 -10.33 -11.31 -19.08
N ASN A 166 -10.48 -12.62 -18.88
CA ASN A 166 -11.11 -13.50 -19.86
C ASN A 166 -12.61 -13.21 -20.08
N ILE A 167 -13.34 -12.79 -19.05
CA ILE A 167 -14.72 -12.32 -19.19
C ILE A 167 -14.76 -11.08 -20.10
N ILE A 168 -13.85 -10.13 -19.89
CA ILE A 168 -13.74 -8.92 -20.73
C ILE A 168 -13.33 -9.27 -22.17
N ILE A 169 -12.42 -10.24 -22.35
CA ILE A 169 -12.06 -10.74 -23.70
C ILE A 169 -13.27 -11.37 -24.39
N SER A 170 -14.09 -12.14 -23.67
CA SER A 170 -15.28 -12.78 -24.26
C SER A 170 -16.43 -11.81 -24.53
N GLU A 171 -16.55 -10.75 -23.72
CA GLU A 171 -17.60 -9.74 -23.84
C GLU A 171 -17.03 -8.33 -23.64
N PRO A 172 -16.36 -7.76 -24.68
CA PRO A 172 -15.75 -6.43 -24.58
C PRO A 172 -16.75 -5.29 -24.34
N SER A 173 -18.03 -5.49 -24.69
CA SER A 173 -19.12 -4.52 -24.46
C SER A 173 -19.29 -4.13 -22.99
N LEU A 174 -18.83 -4.96 -22.05
CA LEU A 174 -18.80 -4.62 -20.61
C LEU A 174 -17.98 -3.36 -20.30
N LEU A 175 -17.05 -2.99 -21.17
CA LEU A 175 -16.21 -1.80 -21.06
C LEU A 175 -16.95 -0.52 -21.46
N GLU A 176 -18.08 -0.61 -22.15
CA GLU A 176 -18.83 0.56 -22.60
C GLU A 176 -19.36 1.38 -21.43
N LEU A 177 -19.26 2.70 -21.58
CA LEU A 177 -19.78 3.69 -20.65
C LEU A 177 -21.09 4.26 -21.21
N PRO A 178 -22.07 4.58 -20.34
CA PRO A 178 -23.25 5.32 -20.77
C PRO A 178 -22.82 6.62 -21.45
N LEU A 179 -23.35 6.89 -22.65
CA LEU A 179 -23.06 8.12 -23.38
C LEU A 179 -23.44 9.33 -22.51
N PRO A 180 -22.53 10.30 -22.29
CA PRO A 180 -22.89 11.53 -21.59
C PRO A 180 -24.00 12.23 -22.37
N HIS A 181 -25.02 12.71 -21.66
CA HIS A 181 -26.05 13.55 -22.27
C HIS A 181 -25.38 14.76 -22.90
N ARG A 182 -25.57 14.96 -24.21
CA ARG A 182 -25.21 16.20 -24.88
C ARG A 182 -26.12 17.29 -24.33
N GLU A 183 -25.68 17.98 -23.28
CA GLU A 183 -26.30 19.25 -22.95
C GLU A 183 -26.02 20.20 -24.11
N ASN A 184 -27.09 20.49 -24.86
CA ASN A 184 -27.07 21.56 -25.85
C ASN A 184 -26.57 22.82 -25.14
N TYR A 185 -25.62 23.53 -25.75
CA TYR A 185 -25.00 24.73 -25.17
C TYR A 185 -26.03 25.60 -24.42
N SER A 186 -25.69 26.05 -23.21
CA SER A 186 -26.52 26.99 -22.45
C SER A 186 -26.92 28.17 -23.34
N LEU A 187 -28.14 28.68 -23.16
CA LEU A 187 -28.63 29.91 -23.81
C LEU A 187 -27.64 31.08 -23.63
N ASP A 188 -26.83 31.05 -22.57
CA ASP A 188 -25.79 32.03 -22.30
C ASP A 188 -24.62 32.00 -23.30
N VAL A 189 -24.24 30.81 -23.80
CA VAL A 189 -23.21 30.68 -24.84
C VAL A 189 -23.70 31.31 -26.14
N ALA A 190 -24.93 30.98 -26.55
CA ALA A 190 -25.55 31.55 -27.75
C ALA A 190 -25.75 33.08 -27.63
N ARG A 191 -26.11 33.58 -26.45
CA ARG A 191 -26.22 35.01 -26.17
C ARG A 191 -24.87 35.71 -26.29
N THR A 192 -23.82 35.11 -25.72
CA THR A 192 -22.46 35.68 -25.75
C THR A 192 -21.88 35.65 -27.17
N GLU A 193 -22.11 34.59 -27.95
CA GLU A 193 -21.74 34.53 -29.37
C GLU A 193 -22.40 35.63 -30.20
N ASN A 194 -23.71 35.82 -30.02
CA ASN A 194 -24.44 36.90 -30.70
C ASN A 194 -23.91 38.28 -30.30
N GLN A 195 -23.51 38.45 -29.04
CA GLN A 195 -22.94 39.70 -28.55
C GLN A 195 -21.54 39.97 -29.13
N ILE A 196 -20.70 38.94 -29.25
CA ILE A 196 -19.40 39.03 -29.96
C ILE A 196 -19.61 39.46 -31.41
N ASN A 197 -20.56 38.84 -32.13
CA ASN A 197 -20.85 39.18 -33.52
C ASN A 197 -21.28 40.65 -33.67
N ARG A 198 -22.16 41.15 -32.78
CA ARG A 198 -22.60 42.56 -32.79
C ARG A 198 -21.48 43.55 -32.48
N GLU A 199 -20.53 43.21 -31.62
CA GLU A 199 -19.39 44.08 -31.34
C GLU A 199 -18.40 44.13 -32.51
N LEU A 200 -18.21 43.01 -33.22
CA LEU A 200 -17.35 42.95 -34.42
C LEU A 200 -17.91 43.74 -35.63
N GLU A 201 -19.23 43.96 -35.68
CA GLU A 201 -19.89 44.73 -36.73
C GLU A 201 -19.83 46.26 -36.54
N LYS A 202 -19.31 46.74 -35.40
CA LYS A 202 -19.18 48.18 -35.14
C LYS A 202 -18.04 48.81 -35.95
N SER A 203 -18.21 50.07 -36.33
CA SER A 203 -17.20 50.86 -37.05
C SER A 203 -15.97 51.19 -36.22
N GLU A 204 -16.12 51.29 -34.89
CA GLU A 204 -15.03 51.39 -33.92
C GLU A 204 -15.15 50.20 -32.95
N VAL A 205 -14.14 49.34 -32.95
CA VAL A 205 -14.12 48.09 -32.18
C VAL A 205 -13.26 48.27 -30.93
N ASP A 206 -13.85 48.06 -29.76
CA ASP A 206 -13.11 47.95 -28.50
C ASP A 206 -12.43 46.57 -28.42
N SER A 207 -11.12 46.55 -28.68
CA SER A 207 -10.35 45.30 -28.70
C SER A 207 -10.31 44.60 -27.35
N ASP A 208 -10.34 45.32 -26.24
CA ASP A 208 -10.18 44.72 -24.91
C ASP A 208 -11.51 44.13 -24.43
N TYR A 209 -12.61 44.84 -24.73
CA TYR A 209 -13.96 44.34 -24.46
C TYR A 209 -14.30 43.09 -25.31
N ILE A 210 -13.94 43.07 -26.60
CA ILE A 210 -14.17 41.87 -27.43
C ILE A 210 -13.36 40.67 -26.95
N LYS A 211 -12.09 40.86 -26.58
CA LYS A 211 -11.28 39.77 -26.02
C LYS A 211 -11.92 39.20 -24.77
N LEU A 212 -12.44 40.06 -23.89
CA LEU A 212 -13.14 39.63 -22.67
C LEU A 212 -14.37 38.76 -23.00
N LEU A 213 -15.18 39.17 -23.98
CA LEU A 213 -16.35 38.41 -24.43
C LEU A 213 -15.95 37.06 -25.05
N ILE A 214 -14.91 37.02 -25.89
CA ILE A 214 -14.40 35.80 -26.49
C ILE A 214 -13.90 34.83 -25.43
N PHE A 215 -13.10 35.30 -24.47
CA PHE A 215 -12.63 34.46 -23.37
C PHE A 215 -13.77 33.98 -22.49
N GLY A 216 -14.75 34.82 -22.16
CA GLY A 216 -15.95 34.41 -21.42
C GLY A 216 -16.76 33.35 -22.15
N CYS A 217 -16.96 33.51 -23.46
CA CYS A 217 -17.63 32.53 -24.31
C CYS A 217 -16.86 31.20 -24.38
N ALA A 218 -15.54 31.26 -24.53
CA ALA A 218 -14.68 30.08 -24.54
C ALA A 218 -14.75 29.34 -23.19
N THR A 219 -14.65 30.06 -22.07
CA THR A 219 -14.79 29.48 -20.72
C THR A 219 -16.13 28.76 -20.57
N ALA A 220 -17.25 29.41 -20.89
CA ALA A 220 -18.58 28.80 -20.80
C ALA A 220 -18.72 27.56 -21.71
N LYS A 221 -18.07 27.54 -22.89
CA LYS A 221 -18.04 26.36 -23.77
C LYS A 221 -17.21 25.22 -23.20
N TYR A 222 -16.07 25.53 -22.58
CA TYR A 222 -15.18 24.51 -22.00
C TYR A 222 -15.70 23.98 -20.66
N GLU A 223 -16.43 24.78 -19.87
CA GLU A 223 -17.07 24.34 -18.63
C GLU A 223 -18.09 23.21 -18.85
N VAL A 224 -18.79 23.22 -19.98
CA VAL A 224 -19.80 22.21 -20.35
C VAL A 224 -19.22 21.16 -21.31
N CYS A 225 -17.93 21.24 -21.66
CA CYS A 225 -17.31 20.25 -22.51
C CYS A 225 -17.17 18.94 -21.71
N PRO A 226 -17.84 17.85 -22.14
CA PRO A 226 -17.72 16.58 -21.43
C PRO A 226 -16.26 16.11 -21.51
N ASP A 227 -15.77 15.53 -20.42
CA ASP A 227 -14.50 14.82 -20.43
C ASP A 227 -14.61 13.64 -21.41
N ARG A 228 -13.85 13.73 -22.51
CA ARG A 228 -13.81 12.68 -23.55
C ARG A 228 -12.71 11.65 -23.29
N GLU A 229 -11.90 11.83 -22.25
CA GLU A 229 -10.86 10.86 -21.88
C GLU A 229 -11.44 9.46 -21.65
N PRO A 230 -12.58 9.27 -20.93
CA PRO A 230 -13.17 7.95 -20.74
C PRO A 230 -13.65 7.30 -22.06
N GLU A 231 -14.12 8.09 -23.02
CA GLU A 231 -14.52 7.58 -24.35
C GLU A 231 -13.31 7.10 -25.15
N TYR A 232 -12.24 7.88 -25.15
CA TYR A 232 -10.97 7.52 -25.80
C TYR A 232 -10.36 6.25 -25.17
N LEU A 233 -10.33 6.19 -23.83
CA LEU A 233 -9.82 5.03 -23.11
C LEU A 233 -10.67 3.79 -23.37
N THR A 234 -12.01 3.93 -23.42
CA THR A 234 -12.90 2.81 -23.76
C THR A 234 -12.59 2.25 -25.15
N ARG A 235 -12.45 3.10 -26.18
CA ARG A 235 -12.10 2.63 -27.54
C ARG A 235 -10.76 1.90 -27.56
N ARG A 236 -9.75 2.44 -26.89
CA ARG A 236 -8.43 1.82 -26.80
C ARG A 236 -8.47 0.48 -26.07
N LEU A 237 -9.28 0.36 -25.01
CA LEU A 237 -9.47 -0.91 -24.31
C LEU A 237 -10.15 -1.93 -25.22
N LEU A 238 -11.22 -1.55 -25.93
CA LEU A 238 -11.90 -2.42 -26.89
C LEU A 238 -10.94 -2.96 -27.96
N GLU A 239 -10.13 -2.09 -28.58
CA GLU A 239 -9.11 -2.50 -29.56
C GLU A 239 -8.11 -3.52 -28.99
N ILE A 240 -7.70 -3.35 -27.73
CA ILE A 240 -6.78 -4.28 -27.06
C ILE A 240 -7.44 -5.63 -26.82
N PHE A 241 -8.70 -5.66 -26.37
CA PHE A 241 -9.39 -6.90 -25.97
C PHE A 241 -9.99 -7.68 -27.16
N GLU A 242 -10.53 -7.01 -28.18
CA GLU A 242 -11.09 -7.66 -29.38
C GLU A 242 -10.05 -8.45 -30.17
N GLY A 243 -8.79 -7.99 -30.16
CA GLY A 243 -7.68 -8.67 -30.85
C GLY A 243 -6.99 -9.77 -30.03
N HIS A 244 -7.39 -10.00 -28.78
CA HIS A 244 -6.64 -10.84 -27.85
C HIS A 244 -7.29 -12.22 -27.67
N PRO A 245 -6.56 -13.33 -27.84
CA PRO A 245 -7.08 -14.65 -27.51
C PRO A 245 -7.27 -14.82 -25.99
N PRO A 246 -8.14 -15.74 -25.52
CA PRO A 246 -8.28 -16.04 -24.10
C PRO A 246 -6.94 -16.38 -23.44
N LEU A 247 -6.72 -15.84 -22.24
CA LEU A 247 -5.51 -16.02 -21.48
C LEU A 247 -5.52 -17.39 -20.79
N ALA A 248 -4.50 -18.21 -21.07
CA ALA A 248 -4.24 -19.45 -20.34
C ALA A 248 -3.60 -19.19 -18.96
N ALA A 249 -2.91 -18.06 -18.79
CA ALA A 249 -2.27 -17.63 -17.55
C ALA A 249 -2.25 -16.10 -17.45
N PHE A 250 -1.99 -15.58 -16.24
CA PHE A 250 -1.94 -14.15 -15.99
C PHE A 250 -0.87 -13.44 -16.85
N SER A 251 -1.28 -12.38 -17.57
CA SER A 251 -0.39 -11.57 -18.40
C SER A 251 -0.15 -10.20 -17.74
N ILE A 252 1.09 -9.94 -17.33
CA ILE A 252 1.50 -8.67 -16.70
C ILE A 252 1.23 -7.50 -17.64
N ARG A 253 1.63 -7.61 -18.92
CA ARG A 253 1.53 -6.51 -19.90
C ARG A 253 0.08 -6.05 -20.08
N LEU A 254 -0.80 -7.00 -20.35
CA LEU A 254 -2.23 -6.69 -20.54
C LEU A 254 -2.83 -6.07 -19.27
N PHE A 255 -2.49 -6.60 -18.10
CA PHE A 255 -2.95 -6.06 -16.82
C PHE A 255 -2.42 -4.64 -16.56
N GLU A 256 -1.14 -4.37 -16.85
CA GLU A 256 -0.55 -3.05 -16.65
C GLU A 256 -1.17 -2.00 -17.56
N ASP A 257 -1.45 -2.36 -18.81
CA ASP A 257 -1.98 -1.47 -19.85
C ASP A 257 -3.49 -1.21 -19.72
N THR A 258 -4.25 -2.11 -19.09
CA THR A 258 -5.73 -2.05 -19.10
C THR A 258 -6.36 -1.78 -17.73
N VAL A 259 -5.72 -2.20 -16.65
CA VAL A 259 -6.28 -2.12 -15.28
C VAL A 259 -5.68 -0.93 -14.54
N LYS A 260 -6.55 -0.09 -13.97
CA LYS A 260 -6.17 1.02 -13.09
C LYS A 260 -5.94 0.53 -11.67
N GLN A 261 -6.90 -0.20 -11.11
CA GLN A 261 -6.88 -0.68 -9.73
C GLN A 261 -7.55 -2.05 -9.58
N VAL A 262 -7.11 -2.81 -8.59
CA VAL A 262 -7.72 -4.08 -8.17
C VAL A 262 -8.40 -3.86 -6.83
N VAL A 263 -9.72 -3.98 -6.80
CA VAL A 263 -10.54 -3.76 -5.61
C VAL A 263 -10.89 -5.11 -4.99
N ILE A 264 -10.50 -5.30 -3.74
CA ILE A 264 -10.83 -6.50 -2.95
C ILE A 264 -11.81 -6.12 -1.85
N ASP A 265 -13.01 -6.71 -1.90
CA ASP A 265 -14.09 -6.46 -0.95
C ASP A 265 -13.99 -7.32 0.32
N ALA A 266 -14.81 -7.01 1.32
CA ALA A 266 -14.76 -7.63 2.64
C ALA A 266 -15.08 -9.14 2.64
N ASP A 267 -15.87 -9.59 1.66
CA ASP A 267 -16.25 -10.98 1.42
C ASP A 267 -15.14 -11.78 0.71
N GLY A 268 -14.14 -11.10 0.13
CA GLY A 268 -13.10 -11.69 -0.70
C GLY A 268 -13.43 -11.69 -2.19
N SER A 269 -14.48 -10.98 -2.61
CA SER A 269 -14.79 -10.74 -4.02
C SER A 269 -13.79 -9.74 -4.61
N LEU A 270 -13.44 -9.97 -5.88
CA LEU A 270 -12.43 -9.19 -6.59
C LEU A 270 -13.07 -8.48 -7.77
N ARG A 271 -12.83 -7.17 -7.88
CA ARG A 271 -13.30 -6.32 -8.97
C ARG A 271 -12.11 -5.56 -9.57
N LEU A 272 -12.04 -5.51 -10.89
CA LEU A 272 -11.04 -4.74 -11.62
C LEU A 272 -11.64 -3.40 -12.00
N GLN A 273 -10.97 -2.32 -11.60
CA GLN A 273 -11.22 -1.00 -12.14
C GLN A 273 -10.35 -0.82 -13.38
N MET A 274 -10.98 -0.69 -14.54
CA MET A 274 -10.32 -0.48 -15.83
C MET A 274 -9.85 0.98 -15.96
N ASN A 275 -8.95 1.26 -16.90
CA ASN A 275 -8.42 2.61 -17.11
C ASN A 275 -9.50 3.64 -17.46
N ASN A 276 -10.58 3.23 -18.14
CA ASN A 276 -11.75 4.07 -18.42
C ASN A 276 -12.65 4.31 -17.18
N GLY A 277 -12.27 3.83 -16.00
CA GLY A 277 -13.01 3.99 -14.75
C GLY A 277 -14.11 2.96 -14.52
N LYS A 278 -14.42 2.09 -15.50
CA LYS A 278 -15.41 1.02 -15.36
C LYS A 278 -14.93 -0.01 -14.35
N LEU A 279 -15.84 -0.44 -13.48
CA LEU A 279 -15.59 -1.49 -12.50
C LEU A 279 -16.23 -2.80 -12.98
N ILE A 280 -15.44 -3.86 -13.13
CA ILE A 280 -15.88 -5.17 -13.61
C ILE A 280 -15.51 -6.22 -12.57
N GLY A 281 -16.47 -6.99 -12.11
CA GLY A 281 -16.32 -7.99 -11.05
C GLY A 281 -16.81 -9.36 -11.46
N LYS A 282 -16.39 -10.37 -10.70
CA LYS A 282 -17.04 -11.67 -10.72
C LYS A 282 -18.14 -11.67 -9.65
N GLU A 283 -19.40 -11.88 -10.06
CA GLU A 283 -20.50 -12.18 -9.14
C GLU A 283 -20.27 -13.49 -8.38
#